data_AF-A0A177XV73-F1
#
_entry.id   AF-A0A177XV73-F1
#
_cell.length_a   1.000
_cell.length_b   1.000
_cell.length_c   1.000
_cell.angle_alpha   90.00
_cell.angle_beta   90.00
_cell.angle_gamma   90.00
#
_symmetry.space_group_name_H-M   'P 1'
#
loop_
_entity.id
_entity.type
_entity.pdbx_description
1 polymer ?
#
loop_
_entity_poly.entity_id
_entity_poly.type
_entity_poly.pdbx_seq_one_letter_code
_entity_poly.pdbx_strand_id
1 'polypeptide(L)'
;MKPYKLDNKKRRIQKKLFLGEFAMLGFELSCETTITDFDKYDVFVDEFIDYIDELGLCFGGGGLELFEGFLCCNARYADATEEHKSQVVTWLEARDEVKSVQTSDLVDANYF
;
A
#
# COMPACT_ATOMS: atom_id res chain seq x y z
N MET A 1 1.30 27.80 5.31
CA MET A 1 -0.08 27.46 4.91
C MET A 1 -0.16 25.95 4.84
N LYS A 2 -1.01 25.31 5.64
CA LYS A 2 -1.14 23.85 5.67
C LYS A 2 -1.74 23.36 4.34
N PRO A 3 -1.06 22.51 3.55
CA PRO A 3 -1.47 22.18 2.19
C PRO A 3 -2.85 21.48 2.12
N TYR A 4 -3.25 20.82 3.21
CA TYR A 4 -4.48 20.04 3.38
C TYR A 4 -5.75 20.86 3.67
N LYS A 5 -5.65 22.18 3.87
CA LYS A 5 -6.82 23.03 4.16
C LYS A 5 -7.72 23.22 2.92
N LEU A 6 -9.00 22.83 3.02
CA LEU A 6 -9.98 22.86 1.93
C LEU A 6 -10.65 24.23 1.72
N ASP A 7 -10.70 25.07 2.76
CA ASP A 7 -11.48 26.31 2.88
C ASP A 7 -11.25 27.36 1.78
N ASN A 8 -10.15 27.25 1.03
CA ASN A 8 -9.78 28.19 -0.03
C ASN A 8 -9.43 27.51 -1.36
N LYS A 9 -9.80 26.23 -1.55
CA LYS A 9 -9.43 25.47 -2.75
C LYS A 9 -10.63 25.20 -3.63
N LYS A 10 -10.57 25.67 -4.88
CA LYS A 10 -11.53 25.26 -5.92
C LYS A 10 -11.34 23.78 -6.27
N ARG A 11 -12.39 23.14 -6.79
CA ARG A 11 -12.40 21.71 -7.20
C ARG A 11 -11.18 21.28 -8.03
N ARG A 12 -10.72 22.11 -8.97
CA ARG A 12 -9.50 21.84 -9.78
C ARG A 12 -8.24 21.67 -8.92
N ILE A 13 -8.09 22.46 -7.85
CA ILE A 13 -6.93 22.39 -6.94
C ILE A 13 -7.08 21.20 -5.99
N GLN A 14 -8.29 20.91 -5.51
CA GLN A 14 -8.56 19.71 -4.70
C GLN A 14 -8.19 18.44 -5.49
N LYS A 15 -8.59 18.36 -6.77
CA LYS A 15 -8.22 17.26 -7.68
C LYS A 15 -6.73 17.16 -7.96
N LYS A 16 -6.04 18.30 -8.09
CA LYS A 16 -4.59 18.35 -8.36
C LYS A 16 -3.77 17.89 -7.14
N LEU A 17 -4.28 18.18 -5.95
CA LEU A 17 -3.60 17.90 -4.69
C LEU A 17 -4.12 16.63 -4.01
N PHE A 18 -5.06 15.87 -4.60
CA PHE A 18 -5.65 14.69 -3.96
C PHE A 18 -6.29 15.00 -2.59
N LEU A 19 -7.14 16.02 -2.54
CA LEU A 19 -7.81 16.46 -1.31
C LEU A 19 -9.33 16.30 -1.41
N GLY A 20 -9.99 16.08 -0.26
CA GLY A 20 -11.45 15.99 -0.17
C GLY A 20 -11.97 14.75 -0.89
N GLU A 21 -12.85 14.94 -1.88
CA GLU A 21 -13.40 13.85 -2.72
C GLU A 21 -12.34 13.14 -3.61
N PHE A 22 -11.11 13.67 -3.64
CA PHE A 22 -9.99 13.15 -4.42
C PHE A 22 -8.87 12.57 -3.53
N ALA A 23 -9.09 12.49 -2.22
CA ALA A 23 -8.15 11.81 -1.34
C ALA A 23 -8.04 10.33 -1.74
N MET A 24 -6.92 9.72 -1.38
CA MET A 24 -6.68 8.30 -1.58
C MET A 24 -6.13 7.77 -0.27
N LEU A 25 -6.88 6.87 0.34
CA LEU A 25 -6.42 6.14 1.51
C LEU A 25 -5.64 4.91 1.08
N GLY A 26 -4.56 4.64 1.80
CA GLY A 26 -3.73 3.44 1.68
C GLY A 26 -3.24 3.03 3.05
N PHE A 27 -2.43 1.98 3.12
CA PHE A 27 -1.89 1.49 4.38
C PHE A 27 -0.44 1.07 4.20
N GLU A 28 0.32 1.15 5.28
CA GLU A 28 1.68 0.62 5.32
C GLU A 28 1.63 -0.87 5.62
N LEU A 29 2.53 -1.60 4.99
CA LEU A 29 2.79 -3.01 5.20
C LEU A 29 4.25 -3.16 5.59
N SER A 30 4.48 -3.92 6.65
CA SER A 30 5.81 -4.36 7.09
C SER A 30 5.75 -5.85 7.35
N CYS A 31 6.54 -6.63 6.64
CA CYS A 31 6.65 -8.06 6.91
C CYS A 31 8.10 -8.52 6.97
N GLU A 32 8.40 -9.35 7.97
CA GLU A 32 9.72 -9.95 8.13
C GLU A 32 9.78 -11.23 7.30
N THR A 33 10.77 -11.30 6.40
CA THR A 33 10.98 -12.49 5.57
C THR A 33 12.23 -13.25 6.02
N THR A 34 12.25 -14.56 5.77
CA THR A 34 13.44 -15.41 5.97
C THR A 34 14.26 -15.57 4.70
N ILE A 35 13.92 -14.83 3.66
CA ILE A 35 14.50 -14.97 2.34
C ILE A 35 15.89 -14.35 2.37
N THR A 36 16.91 -15.19 2.17
CA THR A 36 18.31 -14.77 2.08
C THR A 36 18.85 -14.87 0.66
N ASP A 37 18.10 -15.51 -0.23
CA ASP A 37 18.47 -15.76 -1.63
C ASP A 37 17.75 -14.76 -2.54
N PHE A 38 18.51 -14.06 -3.37
CA PHE A 38 17.98 -13.04 -4.29
C PHE A 38 17.03 -13.64 -5.32
N ASP A 39 17.32 -14.84 -5.83
CA ASP A 39 16.46 -15.49 -6.83
C ASP A 39 15.07 -15.81 -6.26
N LYS A 40 15.01 -16.19 -4.98
CA LYS A 40 13.74 -16.44 -4.28
C LYS A 40 13.02 -15.14 -3.92
N TYR A 41 13.77 -14.10 -3.59
CA TYR A 41 13.21 -12.79 -3.31
C TYR A 41 12.54 -12.20 -4.54
N ASP A 42 13.17 -12.28 -5.70
CA ASP A 42 12.60 -11.80 -6.97
C ASP A 42 11.28 -12.54 -7.27
N VAL A 43 11.24 -13.87 -7.14
CA VAL A 43 10.01 -14.65 -7.30
C VAL A 43 8.93 -14.24 -6.29
N PHE A 44 9.30 -14.04 -5.02
CA PHE A 44 8.36 -13.60 -3.99
C PHE A 44 7.75 -12.23 -4.34
N VAL A 45 8.58 -11.27 -4.78
CA VAL A 45 8.13 -9.93 -5.14
C VAL A 45 7.26 -9.96 -6.39
N ASP A 46 7.64 -10.74 -7.40
CA ASP A 46 6.84 -10.89 -8.62
C ASP A 46 5.45 -11.47 -8.30
N GLU A 47 5.38 -12.56 -7.53
CA GLU A 47 4.10 -13.15 -7.11
C GLU A 47 3.27 -12.22 -6.23
N PHE A 48 3.93 -11.41 -5.40
CA PHE A 48 3.25 -10.40 -4.58
C PHE A 48 2.66 -9.28 -5.44
N ILE A 49 3.43 -8.78 -6.41
CA ILE A 49 2.98 -7.74 -7.34
C ILE A 49 1.80 -8.24 -8.18
N ASP A 50 1.87 -9.47 -8.69
CA ASP A 50 0.77 -10.07 -9.44
C ASP A 50 -0.50 -10.17 -8.58
N TYR A 51 -0.38 -10.61 -7.33
CA TYR A 51 -1.52 -10.73 -6.42
C TYR A 51 -2.19 -9.39 -6.09
N ILE A 52 -1.40 -8.36 -5.78
CA ILE A 52 -1.95 -7.03 -5.47
C ILE A 52 -2.55 -6.36 -6.71
N ASP A 53 -2.03 -6.62 -7.91
CA ASP A 53 -2.58 -6.07 -9.16
C ASP A 53 -3.95 -6.70 -9.48
N GLU A 54 -4.15 -7.99 -9.19
CA GLU A 54 -5.47 -8.65 -9.25
C GLU A 54 -6.49 -8.01 -8.30
N LEU A 55 -6.04 -7.53 -7.13
CA LEU A 55 -6.85 -6.76 -6.18
C LEU A 55 -7.03 -5.30 -6.59
N GLY A 56 -6.39 -4.85 -7.68
CA GLY A 56 -6.43 -3.46 -8.15
C GLY A 56 -5.65 -2.50 -7.26
N LEU A 57 -4.66 -3.00 -6.54
CA LEU A 57 -3.78 -2.24 -5.65
C LEU A 57 -2.44 -1.93 -6.31
N CYS A 58 -1.77 -0.90 -5.77
CA CYS A 58 -0.41 -0.51 -6.07
C CYS A 58 0.44 -0.66 -4.81
N PHE A 59 1.65 -1.21 -4.95
CA PHE A 59 2.65 -1.25 -3.89
C PHE A 59 3.85 -0.38 -4.24
N GLY A 60 4.34 0.37 -3.26
CA GLY A 60 5.60 1.10 -3.33
C GLY A 60 6.44 0.78 -2.10
N GLY A 61 7.57 0.11 -2.30
CA GLY A 61 8.46 -0.29 -1.21
C GLY A 61 9.44 -1.38 -1.63
N GLY A 62 10.00 -2.05 -0.64
CA GLY A 62 10.88 -3.20 -0.81
C GLY A 62 11.85 -3.35 0.36
N GLY A 63 12.48 -4.51 0.43
CA GLY A 63 13.51 -4.80 1.41
C GLY A 63 13.68 -6.31 1.57
N LEU A 64 14.92 -6.75 1.80
CA LEU A 64 15.27 -8.16 1.77
C LEU A 64 14.85 -8.87 3.07
N GLU A 65 15.44 -8.47 4.20
CA GLU A 65 15.13 -9.04 5.53
C GLU A 65 13.78 -8.53 6.06
N LEU A 66 13.50 -7.25 5.80
CA LEU A 66 12.29 -6.56 6.20
C LEU A 66 11.66 -5.97 4.94
N PHE A 67 10.58 -6.59 4.49
CA PHE A 67 9.84 -6.17 3.32
C PHE A 67 8.80 -5.13 3.75
N GLU A 68 9.10 -3.88 3.47
CA GLU A 68 8.29 -2.74 3.88
C GLU A 68 7.84 -1.90 2.70
N GLY A 69 6.62 -1.40 2.77
CA GLY A 69 6.12 -0.47 1.78
C GLY A 69 4.72 0.01 2.05
N PHE A 70 4.21 0.77 1.09
CA PHE A 70 2.89 1.37 1.14
C PHE A 70 2.00 0.79 0.05
N LEU A 71 0.78 0.41 0.42
CA LEU A 71 -0.25 -0.06 -0.50
C LEU A 71 -1.35 0.97 -0.68
N CYS A 72 -1.73 1.19 -1.93
CA CYS A 72 -2.77 2.11 -2.38
C CYS A 72 -3.67 1.46 -3.43
N CYS A 73 -4.84 2.03 -3.74
CA CYS A 73 -5.57 1.63 -4.95
C CYS A 73 -4.89 2.15 -6.21
N ASN A 74 -4.77 1.30 -7.23
CA ASN A 74 -4.25 1.67 -8.55
C ASN A 74 -5.20 2.66 -9.27
N ALA A 75 -6.51 2.54 -8.99
CA ALA A 75 -7.50 3.49 -9.47
C ALA A 75 -7.33 4.88 -8.82
N ARG A 76 -7.34 5.93 -9.64
CA ARG A 76 -7.26 7.31 -9.16
C ARG A 76 -8.48 7.66 -8.31
N TYR A 77 -8.25 8.25 -7.15
CA TYR A 77 -9.29 8.73 -6.22
C TYR A 77 -10.13 7.60 -5.62
N ALA A 78 -9.57 6.40 -5.58
CA ALA A 78 -10.13 5.27 -4.86
C ALA A 78 -9.32 5.04 -3.59
N ASP A 79 -10.03 4.67 -2.54
CA ASP A 79 -9.46 4.32 -1.25
C ASP A 79 -9.19 2.81 -1.20
N ALA A 80 -8.08 2.42 -0.60
CA ALA A 80 -7.91 1.05 -0.13
C ALA A 80 -8.91 0.78 0.99
N THR A 81 -9.43 -0.44 1.05
CA THR A 81 -10.40 -0.84 2.08
C THR A 81 -9.76 -1.80 3.08
N GLU A 82 -10.41 -1.98 4.23
CA GLU A 82 -9.96 -2.95 5.22
C GLU A 82 -10.04 -4.40 4.70
N GLU A 83 -10.94 -4.67 3.75
CA GLU A 83 -11.01 -5.98 3.08
C GLU A 83 -9.73 -6.25 2.27
N HIS A 84 -9.25 -5.27 1.50
CA HIS A 84 -7.98 -5.37 0.79
C HIS A 84 -6.81 -5.65 1.74
N LYS A 85 -6.78 -4.93 2.87
CA LYS A 85 -5.78 -5.15 3.93
C LYS A 85 -5.82 -6.58 4.46
N SER A 86 -7.01 -7.08 4.80
CA SER A 86 -7.19 -8.45 5.29
C SER A 86 -6.75 -9.51 4.26
N GLN A 87 -7.03 -9.28 2.98
CA GLN A 87 -6.63 -10.19 1.89
C GLN A 87 -5.10 -10.25 1.75
N VAL A 88 -4.43 -9.10 1.75
CA VAL A 88 -2.97 -9.02 1.68
C VAL A 88 -2.32 -9.67 2.89
N VAL A 89 -2.82 -9.41 4.10
CA VAL A 89 -2.30 -10.04 5.33
C VAL A 89 -2.45 -11.56 5.26
N THR A 90 -3.63 -12.05 4.86
CA THR A 90 -3.89 -13.49 4.75
C THR A 90 -2.98 -14.16 3.72
N TRP A 91 -2.72 -13.48 2.60
CA TRP A 91 -1.81 -13.98 1.57
C TRP A 91 -0.37 -14.09 2.06
N LEU A 92 0.10 -13.09 2.82
CA LEU A 92 1.45 -13.09 3.39
C LEU A 92 1.61 -14.12 4.51
N GLU A 93 0.62 -14.26 5.39
CA GLU A 93 0.64 -15.25 6.48
C GLU A 93 0.55 -16.70 5.97
N ALA A 94 0.02 -16.91 4.77
CA ALA A 94 -0.05 -18.23 4.14
C ALA A 94 1.31 -18.72 3.59
N ARG A 95 2.33 -17.86 3.56
CA ARG A 95 3.67 -18.19 3.05
C ARG A 95 4.61 -18.61 4.16
N ASP A 96 5.31 -19.73 3.94
CA ASP A 96 6.26 -20.28 4.91
C ASP A 96 7.49 -19.37 5.10
N GLU A 97 7.81 -18.52 4.11
CA GLU A 97 8.95 -17.61 4.18
C GLU A 97 8.71 -16.38 5.07
N VAL A 98 7.45 -16.07 5.39
CA VAL A 98 7.04 -14.87 6.15
C VAL A 98 6.94 -15.22 7.63
N LYS A 99 7.64 -14.45 8.47
CA LYS A 99 7.65 -14.65 9.93
C LYS A 99 6.57 -13.85 10.64
N SER A 100 6.40 -12.61 10.22
CA SER A 100 5.48 -11.67 10.85
C SER A 100 4.98 -10.68 9.81
N VAL A 101 3.73 -10.27 9.97
CA VAL A 101 3.08 -9.27 9.11
C VAL A 101 2.47 -8.22 10.01
N GLN A 102 2.79 -6.97 9.73
CA GLN A 102 2.23 -5.79 10.39
C GLN A 102 1.66 -4.86 9.34
N THR A 103 0.52 -4.26 9.66
CA THR A 103 -0.13 -3.29 8.79
C THR A 103 -0.59 -2.10 9.62
N SER A 104 -0.48 -0.88 9.06
CA SER A 104 -0.97 0.33 9.71
C SER A 104 -2.46 0.58 9.42
N ASP A 105 -3.03 1.61 10.04
CA ASP A 105 -4.38 2.07 9.71
C ASP A 105 -4.41 2.73 8.32
N LEU A 106 -5.61 2.89 7.76
CA LEU A 106 -5.79 3.62 6.51
C LEU A 106 -5.40 5.10 6.68
N VAL A 107 -4.34 5.51 5.99
CA VAL A 107 -3.78 6.87 5.99
C VAL A 107 -3.80 7.48 4.59
N ASP A 108 -3.74 8.81 4.51
CA ASP A 108 -3.72 9.53 3.23
C ASP A 108 -2.40 9.27 2.50
N ALA A 109 -2.47 8.64 1.33
CA ALA A 109 -1.31 8.26 0.53
C ALA A 109 -0.45 9.46 0.06
N ASN A 110 -1.00 10.68 0.06
CA ASN A 110 -0.31 11.89 -0.39
C ASN A 110 0.16 12.78 0.77
N TYR A 111 -0.42 12.61 1.97
CA TYR A 111 -0.18 13.46 3.13
C TYR A 111 -0.17 12.66 4.45
N PHE A 112 0.59 11.56 4.49
CA PHE A 112 0.89 10.78 5.70
C PHE A 112 2.02 11.41 6.54
#